data_AF-A0A8T3YFX6-F1
#
_entry.id   AF-A0A8T3YFX6-F1
#
_cell.length_a   1.000
_cell.length_b   1.000
_cell.length_c   1.000
_cell.angle_alpha   90.00
_cell.angle_beta   90.00
_cell.angle_gamma   90.00
#
_symmetry.space_group_name_H-M   'P 1'
#
loop_
_entity.id
_entity.type
_entity.pdbx_description
1 polymer ?
#
loop_
_entity_poly.entity_id
_entity_poly.type
_entity_poly.pdbx_seq_one_letter_code
_entity_poly.pdbx_strand_id
1 'polypeptide(L)'
;MPIPSGYREYKKREFCNDIPCFVQVEMNKHPAGSESYETVRKVCLSACQFKADDFKSWLAKHGFKVFKDGKEVDFETVKKQCTDYTGTWNLHNWMIKNGFELFKME
;
A
#
# COMPACT_ATOMS: atom_id res chain seq x y z
N MET A 1 15.34 7.07 -0.61
CA MET A 1 16.26 7.99 -1.33
C MET A 1 15.64 9.39 -1.38
N PRO A 2 16.30 10.47 -1.86
CA PRO A 2 15.57 11.70 -2.17
C PRO A 2 14.52 11.41 -3.25
N ILE A 3 13.30 11.90 -3.03
CA ILE A 3 12.18 11.73 -3.96
C ILE A 3 12.59 12.37 -5.31
N PRO A 4 12.43 11.68 -6.45
CA PRO A 4 12.72 12.26 -7.76
C PRO A 4 11.94 13.57 -7.96
N SER A 5 12.58 14.58 -8.57
CA SER A 5 11.93 15.87 -8.82
C SER A 5 10.67 15.69 -9.69
N GLY A 6 9.56 16.32 -9.30
CA GLY A 6 8.27 16.17 -9.96
C GLY A 6 7.51 14.88 -9.60
N TYR A 7 7.97 14.13 -8.60
CA TYR A 7 7.26 12.97 -8.08
C TYR A 7 6.82 13.21 -6.63
N ARG A 8 5.72 12.57 -6.23
CA ARG A 8 5.33 12.40 -4.84
C ARG A 8 5.31 10.93 -4.44
N GLU A 9 5.63 10.69 -3.18
CA GLU A 9 5.56 9.37 -2.58
C GLU A 9 4.13 8.96 -2.26
N TYR A 10 3.85 7.66 -2.39
CA TYR A 10 2.60 7.05 -1.94
C TYR A 10 2.45 7.20 -0.41
N LYS A 11 1.30 7.72 0.03
CA LYS A 11 1.05 7.90 1.46
C LYS A 11 0.47 6.64 2.08
N LYS A 12 0.79 6.41 3.35
CA LYS A 12 0.23 5.30 4.13
C LYS A 12 -1.31 5.35 4.08
N ARG A 13 -1.93 4.20 3.77
CA ARG A 13 -3.39 4.01 3.66
C ARG A 13 -4.06 4.83 2.56
N GLU A 14 -3.31 5.41 1.62
CA GLU A 14 -3.91 6.22 0.56
C GLU A 14 -4.89 5.41 -0.30
N PHE A 15 -4.53 4.19 -0.70
CA PHE A 15 -5.44 3.24 -1.34
C PHE A 15 -6.71 3.00 -0.51
N CYS A 16 -6.56 2.68 0.78
CA CYS A 16 -7.68 2.35 1.65
C CYS A 16 -8.59 3.54 1.97
N ASN A 17 -8.08 4.77 1.87
CA ASN A 17 -8.85 5.99 2.05
C ASN A 17 -9.56 6.43 0.77
N ASP A 18 -9.00 6.11 -0.40
CA ASP A 18 -9.60 6.41 -1.70
C ASP A 18 -10.74 5.45 -2.04
N ILE A 19 -10.58 4.16 -1.69
CA ILE A 19 -11.64 3.17 -1.83
C ILE A 19 -12.52 3.16 -0.56
N PRO A 20 -13.79 2.72 -0.65
CA PRO A 20 -14.68 2.61 0.50
C PRO A 20 -14.35 1.40 1.39
N CYS A 21 -13.13 1.32 1.92
CA CYS A 21 -12.71 0.26 2.83
C CYS A 21 -13.40 0.44 4.19
N PHE A 22 -14.35 -0.44 4.51
CA PHE A 22 -15.09 -0.40 5.79
C PHE A 22 -14.17 -0.38 7.00
N VAL A 23 -13.08 -1.15 6.97
CA VAL A 23 -12.11 -1.18 8.06
C VAL A 23 -11.42 0.18 8.21
N GLN A 24 -11.01 0.82 7.11
CA GLN A 24 -10.36 2.14 7.17
C GLN A 24 -11.33 3.23 7.65
N VAL A 25 -12.59 3.19 7.20
CA VAL A 25 -13.64 4.11 7.66
C VAL A 25 -13.85 3.96 9.16
N GLU A 26 -13.92 2.74 9.68
CA GLU A 26 -14.05 2.49 11.11
C GLU A 26 -12.81 2.92 11.87
N MET A 27 -11.60 2.61 11.39
CA MET A 27 -10.34 3.03 12.00
C MET A 27 -10.23 4.55 12.13
N ASN A 28 -10.74 5.31 11.16
CA ASN A 28 -10.69 6.78 11.18
C ASN A 28 -11.56 7.41 12.28
N LYS A 29 -12.48 6.66 12.89
CA LYS A 29 -13.32 7.13 14.01
C LYS A 29 -12.58 7.09 15.35
N HIS A 30 -11.50 6.32 15.44
CA HIS A 30 -10.77 6.09 16.69
C HIS A 30 -9.43 6.81 16.67
N PRO A 31 -8.97 7.40 17.79
CA PRO A 31 -7.63 7.98 17.88
C PRO A 31 -6.56 6.94 17.55
N ALA A 32 -5.58 7.31 16.72
CA ALA A 32 -4.49 6.41 16.34
C ALA A 32 -3.73 5.92 17.59
N GLY A 33 -3.54 4.60 17.69
CA GLY A 33 -2.86 3.97 18.84
C GLY A 33 -3.76 3.71 20.06
N SER A 34 -5.04 4.09 20.02
CA SER A 34 -6.03 3.63 21.01
C SER A 34 -6.28 2.12 20.91
N GLU A 35 -6.78 1.51 21.98
CA GLU A 35 -7.15 0.09 22.00
C GLU A 35 -8.22 -0.24 20.94
N SER A 36 -9.22 0.63 20.78
CA SER A 36 -10.25 0.50 19.75
C SER A 36 -9.65 0.56 18.34
N TYR A 37 -8.73 1.49 18.10
CA TYR A 37 -7.99 1.56 16.82
C TYR A 37 -7.20 0.28 16.55
N GLU A 38 -6.46 -0.25 17.52
CA GLU A 38 -5.66 -1.47 17.33
C GLU A 38 -6.53 -2.71 17.15
N THR A 39 -7.70 -2.76 17.79
CA THR A 39 -8.67 -3.85 17.62
C THR A 39 -9.18 -3.91 16.18
N VAL A 40 -9.62 -2.78 15.63
CA VAL A 40 -10.06 -2.70 14.24
C VAL A 40 -8.89 -2.95 13.28
N ARG A 41 -7.70 -2.43 13.62
CA ARG A 41 -6.48 -2.62 12.82
C ARG A 41 -6.12 -4.10 12.65
N LYS A 42 -6.34 -4.95 13.66
CA LYS A 42 -6.08 -6.40 13.54
C LYS A 42 -6.81 -7.03 12.36
N VAL A 43 -8.01 -6.55 12.01
CA VAL A 43 -8.76 -7.02 10.84
C VAL A 43 -8.00 -6.71 9.53
N CYS A 44 -7.37 -5.53 9.41
CA CYS A 44 -6.50 -5.24 8.27
C CYS A 44 -5.31 -6.20 8.17
N LEU A 45 -4.80 -6.69 9.30
CA LEU A 45 -3.63 -7.57 9.35
C LEU A 45 -3.98 -9.01 8.99
N SER A 46 -5.13 -9.52 9.44
CA SER A 46 -5.50 -10.93 9.31
C SER A 46 -6.50 -11.22 8.19
N ALA A 47 -7.30 -10.24 7.76
CA ALA A 47 -8.44 -10.45 6.88
C ALA A 47 -8.70 -9.24 5.97
N CYS A 48 -7.66 -8.76 5.28
CA CYS A 48 -7.85 -7.73 4.26
C CYS A 48 -8.81 -8.24 3.17
N GLN A 49 -9.89 -7.50 2.91
CA GLN A 49 -10.90 -7.87 1.91
C GLN A 49 -10.42 -7.61 0.47
N PHE A 50 -9.39 -6.80 0.30
CA PHE A 50 -8.83 -6.44 -1.00
C PHE A 50 -7.62 -7.33 -1.32
N LYS A 51 -7.57 -7.80 -2.56
CA LYS A 51 -6.46 -8.61 -3.09
C LYS A 51 -5.34 -7.71 -3.54
N ALA A 52 -4.12 -8.25 -3.58
CA ALA A 52 -2.96 -7.56 -4.10
C ALA A 52 -3.15 -7.02 -5.54
N ASP A 53 -3.94 -7.73 -6.38
CA ASP A 53 -4.29 -7.28 -7.73
C ASP A 53 -5.19 -6.02 -7.74
N ASP A 54 -6.04 -5.81 -6.71
CA ASP A 54 -6.86 -4.59 -6.58
C ASP A 54 -5.96 -3.38 -6.33
N PHE A 55 -4.94 -3.55 -5.48
CA PHE A 55 -3.96 -2.50 -5.22
C PHE A 55 -3.10 -2.21 -6.45
N LYS A 56 -2.64 -3.24 -7.17
CA LYS A 56 -1.92 -3.06 -8.45
C LYS A 56 -2.76 -2.26 -9.45
N SER A 57 -4.02 -2.65 -9.63
CA SER A 57 -4.95 -1.98 -10.55
C SER A 57 -5.17 -0.51 -10.16
N TRP A 58 -5.33 -0.26 -8.86
CA TRP A 58 -5.50 1.10 -8.35
C TRP A 58 -4.25 1.98 -8.54
N LEU A 59 -3.06 1.44 -8.28
CA LEU A 59 -1.79 2.16 -8.47
C LEU A 59 -1.60 2.57 -9.92
N ALA A 60 -1.83 1.64 -10.85
CA ALA A 60 -1.75 1.91 -12.28
C ALA A 60 -2.75 3.01 -12.71
N LYS A 61 -4.00 2.93 -12.22
CA LYS A 61 -5.04 3.95 -12.49
C LYS A 61 -4.65 5.34 -11.98
N HIS A 62 -3.95 5.41 -10.84
CA HIS A 62 -3.54 6.66 -10.22
C HIS A 62 -2.15 7.15 -10.67
N GLY A 63 -1.53 6.47 -11.63
CA GLY A 63 -0.22 6.86 -12.18
C GLY A 63 0.97 6.57 -11.25
N PHE A 64 0.79 5.69 -10.26
CA PHE A 64 1.89 5.24 -9.42
C PHE A 64 2.75 4.21 -10.13
N LYS A 65 4.05 4.35 -9.89
CA LYS A 65 5.12 3.49 -10.40
C LYS A 65 5.90 2.93 -9.22
N VAL A 66 6.44 1.74 -9.39
CA VAL A 66 7.27 1.07 -8.38
C VAL A 66 8.72 1.38 -8.66
N PHE A 67 9.47 1.71 -7.63
CA PHE A 67 10.90 1.94 -7.70
C PHE A 67 11.63 1.02 -6.72
N LYS A 68 12.83 0.58 -7.10
CA LYS A 68 13.78 -0.13 -6.22
C LYS A 68 15.17 0.41 -6.51
N ASP A 69 15.89 0.83 -5.47
CA ASP A 69 17.25 1.39 -5.61
C ASP A 69 17.34 2.53 -6.65
N GLY A 70 16.30 3.34 -6.75
CA GLY A 70 16.21 4.51 -7.63
C GLY A 70 15.84 4.19 -9.08
N LYS A 71 15.52 2.92 -9.39
CA LYS A 71 15.11 2.48 -10.73
C LYS A 71 13.65 2.07 -10.73
N GLU A 72 12.92 2.51 -11.73
CA GLU A 72 11.55 2.05 -11.97
C GLU A 72 11.58 0.54 -12.30
N VAL A 73 10.68 -0.23 -11.68
CA VAL A 73 10.51 -1.66 -11.88
C VAL A 73 9.05 -1.97 -12.16
N ASP A 74 8.80 -3.01 -12.97
CA ASP A 74 7.45 -3.47 -13.22
C ASP A 74 6.86 -4.23 -12.01
N PHE A 75 5.53 -4.28 -11.96
CA PHE A 75 4.81 -5.00 -10.91
C PHE A 75 4.98 -6.52 -11.00
N GLU A 76 5.38 -7.07 -12.15
CA GLU A 76 5.63 -8.51 -12.31
C GLU A 76 6.89 -8.93 -11.57
N THR A 77 7.90 -8.07 -11.53
CA THR A 77 9.14 -8.20 -10.78
C THR A 77 8.85 -8.25 -9.28
N VAL A 78 7.94 -7.39 -8.81
CA VAL A 78 7.44 -7.42 -7.42
C VAL A 78 6.72 -8.75 -7.16
N LYS A 79 5.80 -9.16 -8.05
CA LYS A 79 5.01 -10.39 -7.90
C LYS A 79 5.88 -11.66 -7.88
N LYS A 80 6.95 -11.71 -8.66
CA LYS A 80 7.91 -12.83 -8.69
C LYS A 80 8.72 -12.95 -7.39
N GLN A 81 8.97 -11.84 -6.69
CA GLN A 81 9.76 -11.82 -5.46
C GLN A 81 8.89 -11.94 -4.20
N CYS A 82 7.61 -11.56 -4.27
CA CYS A 82 6.72 -11.55 -3.12
C CYS A 82 6.27 -12.97 -2.75
N THR A 83 6.57 -13.39 -1.53
CA THR A 83 6.20 -14.71 -1.00
C THR A 83 4.76 -14.77 -0.47
N ASP A 84 4.11 -13.62 -0.25
CA ASP A 84 2.74 -13.53 0.25
C ASP A 84 1.93 -12.46 -0.52
N TYR A 85 1.25 -12.92 -1.58
CA TYR A 85 0.42 -12.10 -2.46
C TYR A 85 -1.08 -12.12 -2.10
N THR A 86 -1.42 -12.49 -0.85
CA THR A 86 -2.82 -12.75 -0.45
C THR A 86 -3.66 -11.50 -0.22
N GLY A 87 -3.04 -10.36 0.13
CA GLY A 87 -3.75 -9.12 0.44
C GLY A 87 -2.93 -7.86 0.21
N THR A 88 -3.61 -6.72 0.07
CA THR A 88 -2.97 -5.43 -0.21
C THR A 88 -2.01 -4.98 0.90
N TRP A 89 -2.38 -5.23 2.16
CA TRP A 89 -1.54 -4.92 3.31
C TRP A 89 -0.27 -5.77 3.33
N ASN A 90 -0.37 -7.07 3.03
CA ASN A 90 0.77 -7.99 2.96
C ASN A 90 1.75 -7.55 1.86
N LEU A 91 1.22 -7.30 0.65
CA LEU A 91 2.03 -6.82 -0.48
C LEU A 91 2.73 -5.49 -0.16
N HIS A 92 2.00 -4.47 0.29
CA HIS A 92 2.56 -3.15 0.51
C HIS A 92 3.62 -3.15 1.62
N ASN A 93 3.41 -3.89 2.72
CA ASN A 93 4.45 -4.00 3.74
C ASN A 93 5.65 -4.82 3.31
N TRP A 94 5.42 -5.88 2.52
CA TRP A 94 6.51 -6.65 1.95
C TRP A 94 7.36 -5.76 1.02
N MET A 95 6.73 -4.91 0.20
CA MET A 95 7.40 -3.93 -0.65
C MET A 95 8.29 -2.99 0.17
N ILE A 96 7.74 -2.34 1.20
CA ILE A 96 8.51 -1.43 2.07
C ILE A 96 9.70 -2.16 2.71
N LYS A 97 9.49 -3.36 3.27
CA LYS A 97 10.55 -4.14 3.93
C LYS A 97 11.68 -4.55 2.98
N ASN A 98 11.39 -4.67 1.68
CA ASN A 98 12.36 -5.07 0.66
C ASN A 98 12.88 -3.86 -0.15
N GLY A 99 12.66 -2.63 0.33
CA GLY A 99 13.18 -1.41 -0.29
C GLY A 99 12.48 -0.98 -1.57
N PHE A 100 11.24 -1.46 -1.79
CA PHE A 100 10.41 -0.95 -2.87
C PHE A 100 9.68 0.32 -2.42
N GLU A 101 9.77 1.36 -3.23
CA GLU A 101 9.13 2.66 -3.04
C GLU A 101 8.06 2.86 -4.13
N LEU A 102 7.03 3.66 -3.84
CA LEU A 102 5.94 3.96 -4.77
C LEU A 102 5.89 5.46 -5.01
N PHE A 103 6.03 5.87 -6.27
CA PHE A 103 6.03 7.28 -6.65
C PHE A 103 5.04 7.53 -7.79
N LYS A 104 4.36 8.68 -7.78
CA LYS A 104 3.61 9.18 -8.95
C LYS A 104 4.11 10.56 -9.34
N MET A 105 4.07 10.89 -10.62
CA MET A 105 4.35 12.26 -11.06
C MET A 105 3.25 13.20 -10.55
N GLU A 106 3.65 14.39 -10.11
CA GLU A 106 2.76 15.48 -9.68
C GLU A 106 2.89 16.69 -10.61
#